data_AF-A0A1C5GDG8-F1
#
_entry.id   AF-A0A1C5GDG8-F1
#
_cell.length_a   1.000
_cell.length_b   1.000
_cell.length_c   1.000
_cell.angle_alpha   90.00
_cell.angle_beta   90.00
_cell.angle_gamma   90.00
#
_symmetry.space_group_name_H-M   'P 1'
#
loop_
_entity.id
_entity.type
_entity.pdbx_description
1 polymer ?
#
loop_
_entity_poly.entity_id
_entity_poly.type
_entity_poly.pdbx_seq_one_letter_code
_entity_poly.pdbx_strand_id
1 'polypeptide(L)'
;MTGMTVRPARAEDRAAVDALHEREWGGPYVVAHDTRHDLRTLPTLVAADGAGAVVGALAYRADADGLEVVSVVAATPGGGVGTALLAAAAEVARAGGRHRLWLVTTNDNLRALRFYQRCGLRLVRVDRGAVDRARRLKPSIPMVGEGGIGLHDELVLELLLAAGERVPDARAEHGADRAPWISLTTDYGLADGFVAACHGVIARLAPQARIVDVTHLVPPADVRRGAAVLAQAVPHLPEGVHVAVVDPGVGTARRGVALATPRGLLVGPDNGLLVDAAEALGGVSAAVELTDPDWLAPEVSRTFHGRDVFAPVAARLALGAPLARFGPAVDPGSLVRLPTPVLRREADGFAAEVLTVDHFGNVQLAAPGELLTPLPARVRVGPGAGSAPGREAVHGRTFGDAPPGGLVVHADSAGRVAVAVNGGRAVDLLAVAPGDLLRVAAG
;
A
#
# COMPACT_ATOMS: atom_id res chain seq x y z
N MET A 1 13.00 2.15 -9.71
CA MET A 1 14.27 1.60 -10.23
C MET A 1 14.01 0.95 -11.59
N THR A 2 14.34 1.63 -12.67
CA THR A 2 14.08 1.23 -14.06
C THR A 2 15.43 0.88 -14.71
N GLY A 3 15.65 -0.38 -15.09
CA GLY A 3 16.85 -0.76 -15.86
C GLY A 3 17.39 -2.19 -15.77
N MET A 4 16.74 -3.14 -15.07
CA MET A 4 17.25 -4.52 -15.00
C MET A 4 16.88 -5.34 -16.24
N THR A 5 17.85 -6.05 -16.82
CA THR A 5 17.66 -6.97 -17.96
C THR A 5 18.09 -8.39 -17.61
N VAL A 6 17.39 -9.41 -18.12
CA VAL A 6 17.77 -10.81 -17.95
C VAL A 6 18.14 -11.41 -19.30
N ARG A 7 19.27 -12.09 -19.38
CA ARG A 7 19.83 -12.67 -20.61
C ARG A 7 20.67 -13.92 -20.34
N PRO A 8 20.94 -14.77 -21.34
CA PRO A 8 21.97 -15.81 -21.21
C PRO A 8 23.33 -15.24 -20.79
N ALA A 9 24.04 -15.99 -19.94
CA ALA A 9 25.39 -15.66 -19.51
C ALA A 9 26.38 -15.73 -20.68
N ARG A 10 27.31 -14.79 -20.71
CA ARG A 10 28.43 -14.71 -21.67
C ARG A 10 29.74 -15.07 -20.96
N ALA A 11 30.81 -15.26 -21.74
CA ALA A 11 32.13 -15.56 -21.18
C ALA A 11 32.62 -14.49 -20.19
N GLU A 12 32.30 -13.22 -20.46
CA GLU A 12 32.64 -12.07 -19.61
C GLU A 12 31.93 -12.07 -18.25
N ASP A 13 30.74 -12.68 -18.15
CA ASP A 13 29.96 -12.70 -16.89
C ASP A 13 30.49 -13.74 -15.89
N ARG A 14 31.35 -14.67 -16.34
CA ARG A 14 31.74 -15.87 -15.57
C ARG A 14 32.33 -15.53 -14.21
N ALA A 15 33.22 -14.54 -14.14
CA ALA A 15 33.83 -14.12 -12.88
C ALA A 15 32.79 -13.58 -11.88
N ALA A 16 31.78 -12.85 -12.36
CA ALA A 16 30.73 -12.30 -11.50
C ALA A 16 29.74 -13.39 -11.02
N VAL A 17 29.41 -14.34 -11.89
CA VAL A 17 28.59 -15.51 -11.54
C VAL A 17 29.30 -16.40 -10.52
N ASP A 18 30.59 -16.69 -10.73
CA ASP A 18 31.38 -17.49 -9.80
C ASP A 18 31.46 -16.80 -8.43
N ALA A 19 31.64 -15.48 -8.39
CA ALA A 19 31.63 -14.72 -7.15
C ALA A 19 30.26 -14.74 -6.43
N LEU A 20 29.13 -14.77 -7.17
CA LEU A 20 27.80 -14.92 -6.60
C LEU A 20 27.61 -16.32 -5.97
N HIS A 21 28.01 -17.38 -6.69
CA HIS A 21 27.91 -18.75 -6.19
C HIS A 21 28.86 -19.02 -5.01
N GLU A 22 30.06 -18.45 -5.02
CA GLU A 22 31.00 -18.56 -3.91
C GLU A 22 30.40 -17.99 -2.62
N ARG A 23 29.76 -16.82 -2.70
CA ARG A 23 29.10 -16.20 -1.53
C ARG A 23 27.94 -17.01 -1.00
N GLU A 24 27.10 -17.57 -1.87
CA GLU A 24 25.89 -18.28 -1.46
C GLU A 24 26.17 -19.73 -1.03
N TRP A 25 26.99 -20.45 -1.79
CA TRP A 25 27.15 -21.91 -1.68
C TRP A 25 28.53 -22.36 -1.17
N GLY A 26 29.45 -21.41 -0.98
CA GLY A 26 30.84 -21.68 -0.59
C GLY A 26 31.63 -22.44 -1.67
N GLY A 27 31.28 -22.24 -2.95
CA GLY A 27 31.94 -22.87 -4.09
C GLY A 27 31.03 -23.09 -5.30
N PRO A 28 31.58 -23.62 -6.41
CA PRO A 28 30.82 -23.86 -7.64
C PRO A 28 29.98 -25.14 -7.61
N TYR A 29 29.88 -25.81 -6.45
CA TYR A 29 29.23 -27.11 -6.31
C TYR A 29 28.01 -27.08 -5.41
N VAL A 30 26.88 -27.52 -5.98
CA VAL A 30 25.62 -27.76 -5.28
C VAL A 30 25.31 -29.25 -5.33
N VAL A 31 24.74 -29.79 -4.25
CA VAL A 31 24.22 -31.16 -4.22
C VAL A 31 22.71 -31.07 -4.15
N ALA A 32 22.04 -31.69 -5.11
CA ALA A 32 20.58 -31.78 -5.21
C ALA A 32 20.24 -33.18 -5.74
N HIS A 33 19.18 -33.82 -5.24
CA HIS A 33 18.77 -35.15 -5.71
C HIS A 33 19.90 -36.19 -5.70
N ASP A 34 20.67 -36.24 -4.60
CA ASP A 34 21.81 -37.15 -4.46
C ASP A 34 22.90 -36.97 -5.55
N THR A 35 22.87 -35.87 -6.31
CA THR A 35 23.76 -35.58 -7.42
C THR A 35 24.56 -34.31 -7.16
N ARG A 36 25.87 -34.35 -7.37
CA ARG A 36 26.74 -33.18 -7.28
C ARG A 36 26.79 -32.48 -8.64
N HIS A 37 26.32 -31.24 -8.68
CA HIS A 37 26.36 -30.38 -9.87
C HIS A 37 27.53 -29.41 -9.80
N ASP A 38 28.28 -29.27 -10.91
CA ASP A 38 29.22 -28.17 -11.12
C ASP A 38 28.53 -27.05 -11.88
N LEU A 39 28.19 -25.96 -11.19
CA LEU A 39 27.40 -24.84 -11.71
C LEU A 39 28.08 -24.17 -12.92
N ARG A 40 29.40 -24.29 -13.08
CA ARG A 40 30.17 -23.68 -14.18
C ARG A 40 29.94 -24.36 -15.53
N THR A 41 29.40 -25.58 -15.50
CA THR A 41 29.12 -26.39 -16.67
C THR A 41 27.65 -26.30 -17.12
N LEU A 42 26.80 -25.69 -16.29
CA LEU A 42 25.37 -25.56 -16.57
C LEU A 42 25.05 -24.29 -17.37
N PRO A 43 24.06 -24.37 -18.28
CA PRO A 43 23.42 -23.18 -18.85
C PRO A 43 23.00 -22.21 -17.73
N THR A 44 23.33 -20.93 -17.92
CA THR A 44 23.10 -19.90 -16.89
C THR A 44 22.45 -18.66 -17.51
N LEU A 45 21.42 -18.14 -16.83
CA LEU A 45 20.85 -16.82 -17.07
C LEU A 45 21.46 -15.83 -16.07
N VAL A 46 21.74 -14.60 -16.51
CA VAL A 46 22.20 -13.51 -15.65
C VAL A 46 21.20 -12.35 -15.67
N ALA A 47 21.01 -11.74 -14.50
CA ALA A 47 20.33 -10.47 -14.36
C ALA A 47 21.38 -9.37 -14.26
N ALA A 48 21.32 -8.39 -15.17
CA ALA A 48 22.20 -7.24 -15.20
C ALA A 48 21.42 -5.96 -14.87
N ASP A 49 22.02 -5.07 -14.07
CA ASP A 49 21.44 -3.76 -13.75
C ASP A 49 21.57 -2.77 -14.92
N GLY A 50 21.10 -1.53 -14.71
CA GLY A 50 21.15 -0.48 -15.74
C GLY A 50 22.56 -0.05 -16.15
N ALA A 51 23.59 -0.40 -15.36
CA ALA A 51 25.00 -0.17 -15.67
C ALA A 51 25.66 -1.41 -16.33
N GLY A 52 24.91 -2.49 -16.51
CA GLY A 52 25.39 -3.75 -17.08
C GLY A 52 26.09 -4.67 -16.07
N ALA A 53 26.10 -4.34 -14.78
CA ALA A 53 26.71 -5.18 -13.76
C ALA A 53 25.81 -6.38 -13.44
N VAL A 54 26.39 -7.58 -13.32
CA VAL A 54 25.65 -8.80 -12.98
C VAL A 54 25.23 -8.75 -11.50
N VAL A 55 23.92 -8.67 -11.27
CA VAL A 55 23.29 -8.61 -9.94
C VAL A 55 22.59 -9.91 -9.55
N GLY A 56 22.56 -10.91 -10.42
CA GLY A 56 22.10 -12.25 -10.09
C GLY A 56 22.33 -13.26 -11.20
N ALA A 57 22.25 -14.55 -10.86
CA ALA A 57 22.46 -15.66 -11.77
C ALA A 57 21.48 -16.80 -11.46
N LEU A 58 21.08 -17.53 -12.51
CA LEU A 58 20.27 -18.74 -12.40
C LEU A 58 20.87 -19.81 -13.30
N ALA A 59 21.37 -20.89 -12.69
CA ALA A 59 21.88 -22.07 -13.39
C ALA A 59 20.78 -23.13 -13.47
N TYR A 60 20.64 -23.75 -14.64
CA TYR A 60 19.58 -24.72 -14.89
C TYR A 60 20.05 -25.93 -15.71
N ARG A 61 19.30 -27.03 -15.61
CA ARG A 61 19.37 -28.15 -16.56
C ARG A 61 18.00 -28.36 -17.18
N ALA A 62 17.99 -28.93 -18.39
CA ALA A 62 16.76 -29.18 -19.12
C ALA A 62 16.80 -30.59 -19.70
N ASP A 63 15.84 -31.41 -19.32
CA ASP A 63 15.69 -32.79 -19.79
C ASP A 63 14.22 -33.04 -20.19
N ALA A 64 13.81 -34.31 -20.25
CA ALA A 64 12.45 -34.71 -20.61
C ALA A 64 11.43 -34.35 -19.51
N ASP A 65 11.85 -34.24 -18.25
CA ASP A 65 10.97 -33.97 -17.09
C ASP A 65 10.74 -32.47 -16.87
N GLY A 66 11.38 -31.61 -17.66
CA GLY A 66 11.21 -30.16 -17.65
C GLY A 66 12.53 -29.39 -17.58
N LEU A 67 12.44 -28.14 -17.14
CA LEU A 67 13.60 -27.33 -16.79
C LEU A 67 13.74 -27.31 -15.26
N GLU A 68 14.85 -27.84 -14.77
CA GLU A 68 15.20 -27.77 -13.35
C GLU A 68 16.07 -26.55 -13.09
N VAL A 69 15.66 -25.71 -12.14
CA VAL A 69 16.51 -24.66 -11.59
C VAL A 69 17.41 -25.28 -10.53
N VAL A 70 18.69 -25.39 -10.85
CA VAL A 70 19.71 -26.01 -9.97
C VAL A 70 20.25 -25.00 -8.96
N SER A 71 20.35 -23.73 -9.34
CA SER A 71 20.79 -22.64 -8.47
C SER A 71 20.15 -21.33 -8.92
N VAL A 72 19.70 -20.51 -7.97
CA VAL A 72 19.31 -19.12 -8.19
C VAL A 72 19.92 -18.26 -7.10
N VAL A 73 20.66 -17.23 -7.49
CA VAL A 73 21.42 -16.36 -6.59
C VAL A 73 21.26 -14.90 -6.99
N ALA A 74 21.20 -14.02 -6.00
CA ALA A 74 21.10 -12.57 -6.20
C ALA A 74 22.10 -11.84 -5.30
N ALA A 75 22.69 -10.76 -5.79
CA ALA A 75 23.65 -9.94 -5.04
C ALA A 75 23.00 -9.25 -3.82
N THR A 76 21.71 -8.92 -3.92
CA THR A 76 20.94 -8.30 -2.83
C THR A 76 19.53 -8.88 -2.80
N PRO A 77 19.08 -9.42 -1.66
CA PRO A 77 17.70 -9.86 -1.48
C PRO A 77 16.69 -8.72 -1.69
N GLY A 78 15.45 -9.05 -2.06
CA GLY A 78 14.35 -8.07 -2.13
C GLY A 78 14.33 -7.16 -3.37
N GLY A 79 15.33 -7.21 -4.26
CA GLY A 79 15.41 -6.38 -5.47
C GLY A 79 14.62 -6.89 -6.70
N GLY A 80 13.85 -7.98 -6.56
CA GLY A 80 13.10 -8.59 -7.68
C GLY A 80 13.94 -9.39 -8.69
N VAL A 81 15.26 -9.52 -8.46
CA VAL A 81 16.21 -10.26 -9.31
C VAL A 81 15.80 -11.72 -9.46
N GLY A 82 15.54 -12.42 -8.36
CA GLY A 82 15.14 -13.83 -8.38
C GLY A 82 13.86 -14.07 -9.18
N THR A 83 12.85 -13.20 -9.03
CA THR A 83 11.61 -13.28 -9.81
C THR A 83 11.89 -13.16 -11.30
N ALA A 84 12.67 -12.17 -11.71
CA ALA A 84 12.98 -11.96 -13.12
C ALA A 84 13.76 -13.14 -13.72
N LEU A 85 14.67 -13.73 -12.94
CA LEU A 85 15.39 -14.93 -13.34
C LEU A 85 14.46 -16.15 -13.50
N LEU A 86 13.56 -16.39 -12.55
CA LEU A 86 12.58 -17.49 -12.65
C LEU A 86 11.61 -17.31 -13.81
N ALA A 87 11.14 -16.07 -14.05
CA ALA A 87 10.29 -15.77 -15.19
C ALA A 87 11.03 -16.04 -16.52
N ALA A 88 12.29 -15.60 -16.63
CA ALA A 88 13.11 -15.89 -17.81
C ALA A 88 13.38 -17.41 -17.98
N ALA A 89 13.60 -18.14 -16.89
CA ALA A 89 13.75 -19.60 -16.94
C ALA A 89 12.46 -20.30 -17.41
N ALA A 90 11.29 -19.81 -16.99
CA ALA A 90 10.00 -20.29 -17.49
C ALA A 90 9.85 -20.04 -19.00
N GLU A 91 10.29 -18.89 -19.51
CA GLU A 91 10.30 -18.62 -20.96
C GLU A 91 11.27 -19.53 -21.71
N VAL A 92 12.46 -19.79 -21.16
CA VAL A 92 13.42 -20.77 -21.72
C VAL A 92 12.80 -22.16 -21.79
N ALA A 93 12.11 -22.59 -20.72
CA ALA A 93 11.41 -23.87 -20.69
C ALA A 93 10.33 -23.95 -21.78
N ARG A 94 9.48 -22.93 -21.91
CA ARG A 94 8.43 -22.86 -22.94
C ARG A 94 9.02 -22.87 -24.35
N ALA A 95 10.06 -22.08 -24.61
CA ALA A 95 10.74 -22.03 -25.91
C ALA A 95 11.38 -23.39 -26.26
N GLY A 96 11.79 -24.15 -25.25
CA GLY A 96 12.29 -25.53 -25.39
C GLY A 96 11.18 -26.59 -25.45
N GLY A 97 9.90 -26.23 -25.58
CA GLY A 97 8.78 -27.17 -25.66
C GLY A 97 8.49 -27.92 -24.35
N ARG A 98 8.92 -27.38 -23.21
CA ARG A 98 8.73 -27.99 -21.88
C ARG A 98 7.56 -27.36 -21.15
N HIS A 99 6.82 -28.20 -20.44
CA HIS A 99 5.61 -27.81 -19.72
C HIS A 99 5.81 -27.71 -18.20
N ARG A 100 7.05 -27.86 -17.72
CA ARG A 100 7.38 -27.94 -16.30
C ARG A 100 8.65 -27.16 -16.02
N LEU A 101 8.57 -26.24 -15.07
CA LEU A 101 9.70 -25.61 -14.39
C LEU A 101 9.70 -26.12 -12.95
N TRP A 102 10.81 -26.62 -12.45
CA TRP A 102 10.84 -27.20 -11.11
C TRP A 102 12.19 -27.00 -10.43
N LEU A 103 12.24 -27.19 -9.12
CA LEU A 103 13.45 -27.01 -8.32
C LEU A 103 13.35 -27.73 -6.98
N VAL A 104 14.47 -27.75 -6.27
CA VAL A 104 14.52 -28.13 -4.86
C VAL A 104 15.00 -27.02 -3.96
N THR A 105 14.53 -27.08 -2.72
CA THR A 105 15.08 -26.32 -1.60
C THR A 105 15.10 -27.17 -0.35
N THR A 106 15.90 -26.83 0.65
CA THR A 106 15.99 -27.57 1.91
C THR A 106 14.86 -27.16 2.86
N ASN A 107 14.47 -28.05 3.77
CA ASN A 107 13.34 -27.85 4.68
C ASN A 107 13.50 -26.66 5.65
N ASP A 108 14.73 -26.22 5.90
CA ASP A 108 15.02 -25.05 6.73
C ASP A 108 14.85 -23.72 5.98
N ASN A 109 14.94 -23.74 4.65
CA ASN A 109 14.98 -22.52 3.83
C ASN A 109 13.58 -21.96 3.60
N LEU A 110 12.97 -21.49 4.70
CA LEU A 110 11.62 -20.94 4.71
C LEU A 110 11.49 -19.69 3.84
N ARG A 111 12.59 -18.93 3.70
CA ARG A 111 12.66 -17.76 2.80
C ARG A 111 12.52 -18.16 1.34
N ALA A 112 13.28 -19.14 0.88
CA ALA A 112 13.18 -19.65 -0.47
C ALA A 112 11.82 -20.32 -0.70
N LEU A 113 11.33 -21.10 0.27
CA LEU A 113 10.01 -21.73 0.19
C LEU A 113 8.87 -20.71 0.04
N ARG A 114 8.92 -19.59 0.79
CA ARG A 114 7.98 -18.47 0.64
C ARG A 114 8.14 -17.82 -0.74
N PHE A 115 9.37 -17.56 -1.17
CA PHE A 115 9.67 -16.94 -2.46
C PHE A 115 9.16 -17.77 -3.65
N TYR A 116 9.46 -19.06 -3.70
CA TYR A 116 9.04 -19.93 -4.80
C TYR A 116 7.52 -20.10 -4.88
N GLN A 117 6.84 -20.21 -3.74
CA GLN A 117 5.37 -20.23 -3.72
C GLN A 117 4.76 -18.91 -4.21
N ARG A 118 5.37 -17.76 -3.90
CA ARG A 118 4.96 -16.46 -4.47
C ARG A 118 5.17 -16.39 -5.98
N CYS A 119 6.17 -17.10 -6.51
CA CYS A 119 6.38 -17.26 -7.95
C CYS A 119 5.45 -18.28 -8.61
N GLY A 120 4.49 -18.83 -7.87
CA GLY A 120 3.49 -19.78 -8.37
C GLY A 120 3.92 -21.24 -8.35
N LEU A 121 5.12 -21.57 -7.85
CA LEU A 121 5.54 -22.96 -7.72
C LEU A 121 4.80 -23.62 -6.55
N ARG A 122 4.32 -24.85 -6.73
CA ARG A 122 3.63 -25.64 -5.70
C ARG A 122 4.53 -26.74 -5.18
N LEU A 123 4.48 -26.98 -3.87
CA LEU A 123 5.16 -28.13 -3.25
C LEU A 123 4.48 -29.42 -3.72
N VAL A 124 5.26 -30.33 -4.30
CA VAL A 124 4.74 -31.59 -4.85
C VAL A 124 5.37 -32.83 -4.24
N ARG A 125 6.54 -32.72 -3.60
CA ARG A 125 7.20 -33.85 -2.95
C ARG A 125 8.10 -33.39 -1.81
N VAL A 126 8.21 -34.24 -0.78
CA VAL A 126 9.23 -34.14 0.27
C VAL A 126 10.11 -35.38 0.17
N ASP A 127 11.42 -35.18 -0.01
CA ASP A 127 12.42 -36.24 0.02
C ASP A 127 13.06 -36.30 1.40
N ARG A 128 12.55 -37.23 2.22
CA ARG A 128 12.96 -37.31 3.62
C ARG A 128 14.38 -37.81 3.76
N GLY A 129 15.19 -37.11 4.55
CA GLY A 129 16.60 -37.43 4.78
C GLY A 129 17.50 -37.18 3.56
N ALA A 130 17.02 -36.51 2.51
CA ALA A 130 17.83 -36.20 1.32
C ALA A 130 19.10 -35.42 1.68
N VAL A 131 19.01 -34.47 2.61
CA VAL A 131 20.16 -33.69 3.05
C VAL A 131 21.15 -34.53 3.87
N ASP A 132 20.64 -35.49 4.65
CA ASP A 132 21.48 -36.45 5.37
C ASP A 132 22.28 -37.33 4.38
N ARG A 133 21.67 -37.72 3.26
CA ARG A 133 22.37 -38.42 2.17
C ARG A 133 23.36 -37.51 1.45
N ALA A 134 22.97 -36.27 1.16
CA ALA A 134 23.82 -35.27 0.51
C ALA A 134 25.10 -34.97 1.32
N ARG A 135 25.05 -35.02 2.66
CA ARG A 135 26.25 -34.87 3.52
C ARG A 135 27.31 -35.93 3.27
N ARG A 136 26.97 -37.13 2.78
CA ARG A 136 27.98 -38.13 2.40
C ARG A 136 28.80 -37.69 1.18
N LEU A 137 28.24 -36.82 0.33
CA LEU A 137 28.90 -36.26 -0.85
C LEU A 137 29.53 -34.89 -0.57
N LYS A 138 28.92 -34.08 0.30
CA LYS A 138 29.42 -32.77 0.75
C LYS A 138 29.34 -32.71 2.29
N PRO A 139 30.34 -33.26 3.02
CA PRO A 139 30.34 -33.29 4.49
C PRO A 139 30.28 -31.91 5.16
N SER A 140 30.53 -30.84 4.42
CA SER A 140 30.44 -29.46 4.89
C SER A 140 29.00 -28.91 4.98
N ILE A 141 27.97 -29.64 4.53
CA ILE A 141 26.58 -29.19 4.70
C ILE A 141 26.22 -29.19 6.20
N PRO A 142 25.72 -28.08 6.76
CA PRO A 142 25.47 -27.97 8.20
C PRO A 142 24.36 -28.91 8.69
N MET A 143 24.38 -29.20 9.99
CA MET A 143 23.32 -29.98 10.66
C MET A 143 22.07 -29.14 10.93
N VAL A 144 22.24 -27.84 11.14
CA VAL A 144 21.19 -26.88 11.51
C VAL A 144 21.25 -25.70 10.55
N GLY A 145 20.09 -25.26 10.06
CA GLY A 145 19.92 -24.24 9.05
C GLY A 145 19.30 -22.95 9.56
N GLU A 146 18.60 -22.25 8.67
CA GLU A 146 17.90 -21.02 9.00
C GLU A 146 16.89 -21.24 10.14
N GLY A 147 16.85 -20.29 11.08
CA GLY A 147 15.89 -20.32 12.20
C GLY A 147 16.10 -21.45 13.20
N GLY A 148 17.25 -22.14 13.19
CA GLY A 148 17.53 -23.25 14.10
C GLY A 148 16.86 -24.57 13.70
N ILE A 149 16.40 -24.67 12.45
CA ILE A 149 15.73 -25.87 11.92
C ILE A 149 16.77 -26.92 11.54
N GLY A 150 16.58 -28.17 11.95
CA GLY A 150 17.46 -29.28 11.52
C GLY A 150 17.36 -29.50 10.01
N LEU A 151 18.50 -29.52 9.31
CA LEU A 151 18.55 -29.83 7.87
C LEU A 151 18.42 -31.34 7.68
N HIS A 152 17.32 -31.81 7.10
CA HIS A 152 17.13 -33.23 6.84
C HIS A 152 16.57 -33.48 5.44
N ASP A 153 15.64 -32.66 5.00
CA ASP A 153 14.77 -33.00 3.87
C ASP A 153 14.95 -32.01 2.71
N GLU A 154 14.76 -32.51 1.49
CA GLU A 154 14.59 -31.68 0.30
C GLU A 154 13.09 -31.55 -0.02
N LEU A 155 12.67 -30.33 -0.33
CA LEU A 155 11.34 -29.96 -0.76
C LEU A 155 11.36 -29.70 -2.26
N VAL A 156 10.55 -30.45 -3.02
CA VAL A 156 10.43 -30.30 -4.47
C VAL A 156 9.25 -29.40 -4.79
N LEU A 157 9.51 -28.34 -5.54
CA LEU A 157 8.49 -27.40 -6.01
C LEU A 157 8.43 -27.39 -7.54
N GLU A 158 7.23 -27.22 -8.10
CA GLU A 158 7.04 -27.11 -9.55
C GLU A 158 6.02 -26.05 -9.95
N LEU A 159 6.22 -25.49 -11.13
CA LEU A 159 5.30 -24.65 -11.86
C LEU A 159 4.98 -25.34 -13.20
N LEU A 160 3.70 -25.61 -13.43
CA LEU A 160 3.21 -26.11 -14.71
C LEU A 160 3.04 -24.94 -15.67
N LEU A 161 3.66 -25.05 -16.84
CA LEU A 161 3.71 -24.00 -17.85
C LEU A 161 2.60 -24.27 -18.89
N ALA A 162 1.41 -23.71 -18.65
CA ALA A 162 0.32 -23.76 -19.60
C ALA A 162 0.64 -22.93 -20.87
N ALA A 163 0.09 -23.34 -22.01
CA ALA A 163 0.14 -22.55 -23.23
C ALA A 163 -0.71 -21.28 -23.05
N GLY A 164 -0.06 -20.14 -22.84
CA GLY A 164 -0.72 -18.82 -22.84
C GLY A 164 -0.84 -18.09 -21.50
N GLU A 165 -0.42 -18.67 -20.38
CA GLU A 165 -0.37 -17.94 -19.09
C GLU A 165 1.02 -17.33 -18.86
N ARG A 166 1.07 -15.99 -18.76
CA ARG A 166 2.28 -15.29 -18.27
C ARG A 166 2.44 -15.55 -16.78
N VAL A 167 3.68 -15.77 -16.35
CA VAL A 167 4.03 -15.73 -14.92
C VAL A 167 3.58 -14.36 -14.38
N PRO A 168 2.76 -14.29 -13.32
CA PRO A 168 2.32 -13.02 -12.75
C PRO A 168 3.53 -12.11 -12.46
N ASP A 169 3.46 -10.86 -12.91
CA ASP A 169 4.51 -9.87 -12.66
C ASP A 169 4.54 -9.56 -11.16
N ALA A 170 5.56 -10.08 -10.46
CA ALA A 170 5.74 -9.85 -9.02
C ALA A 170 6.03 -8.39 -8.64
N ARG A 171 6.04 -7.47 -9.61
CA ARG A 171 6.12 -6.02 -9.38
C ARG A 171 4.84 -5.42 -8.78
N ALA A 172 3.70 -6.12 -8.85
CA ALA A 172 2.42 -5.57 -8.40
C ALA A 172 2.21 -5.54 -6.87
N GLU A 173 3.12 -6.08 -6.05
CA GLU A 173 2.95 -6.12 -4.59
C GLU A 173 4.25 -5.80 -3.83
N HIS A 174 4.68 -4.54 -3.86
CA HIS A 174 5.89 -4.05 -3.19
C HIS A 174 5.83 -4.00 -1.63
N GLY A 175 4.92 -4.73 -0.97
CA GLY A 175 4.62 -4.54 0.46
C GLY A 175 5.04 -5.64 1.45
N ALA A 176 5.41 -6.86 1.02
CA ALA A 176 5.31 -8.04 1.88
C ALA A 176 6.49 -8.32 2.84
N ASP A 177 7.46 -7.41 2.96
CA ASP A 177 8.56 -7.48 3.94
C ASP A 177 8.49 -6.35 4.98
N ARG A 178 7.45 -5.51 4.92
CA ARG A 178 7.10 -4.56 5.99
C ARG A 178 5.82 -5.07 6.65
N ALA A 179 5.77 -4.97 7.97
CA ALA A 179 4.52 -5.02 8.73
C ALA A 179 3.44 -4.24 7.96
N PRO A 180 2.30 -4.86 7.60
CA PRO A 180 1.28 -4.20 6.80
C PRO A 180 0.70 -3.03 7.59
N TRP A 181 0.38 -1.94 6.91
CA TRP A 181 -0.11 -0.73 7.55
C TRP A 181 -1.62 -0.66 7.52
N ILE A 182 -2.21 -0.31 8.66
CA ILE A 182 -3.63 0.00 8.78
C ILE A 182 -3.74 1.38 9.39
N SER A 183 -4.49 2.29 8.78
CA SER A 183 -4.77 3.59 9.38
C SER A 183 -6.22 3.74 9.78
N LEU A 184 -6.50 4.47 10.85
CA LEU A 184 -7.88 4.72 11.31
C LEU A 184 -8.20 6.22 11.33
N THR A 185 -9.36 6.58 10.77
CA THR A 185 -9.97 7.91 10.89
C THR A 185 -11.38 7.75 11.42
N THR A 186 -11.71 8.27 12.60
CA THR A 186 -13.06 8.10 13.18
C THR A 186 -13.57 9.34 13.92
N ASP A 187 -14.84 9.30 14.32
CA ASP A 187 -15.49 10.26 15.23
C ASP A 187 -15.73 9.73 16.65
N TYR A 188 -15.14 8.58 17.00
CA TYR A 188 -15.29 7.91 18.30
C TYR A 188 -14.75 8.67 19.52
N GLY A 189 -13.93 9.69 19.31
CA GLY A 189 -13.20 10.36 20.38
C GLY A 189 -12.08 9.49 20.96
N LEU A 190 -11.50 9.99 22.05
CA LEU A 190 -10.38 9.36 22.78
C LEU A 190 -10.74 9.04 24.24
N ALA A 191 -11.98 9.32 24.67
CA ALA A 191 -12.41 9.17 26.05
C ALA A 191 -12.81 7.73 26.39
N ASP A 192 -13.32 6.99 25.41
CA ASP A 192 -13.95 5.67 25.60
C ASP A 192 -13.14 4.54 24.92
N GLY A 193 -13.56 3.29 25.17
CA GLY A 193 -12.88 2.09 24.67
C GLY A 193 -13.12 1.75 23.19
N PHE A 194 -13.82 2.57 22.41
CA PHE A 194 -14.18 2.25 21.03
C PHE A 194 -12.94 2.03 20.14
N VAL A 195 -11.98 2.96 20.17
CA VAL A 195 -10.75 2.85 19.38
C VAL A 195 -9.94 1.61 19.79
N ALA A 196 -9.78 1.41 21.10
CA ALA A 196 -9.07 0.27 21.65
C ALA A 196 -9.70 -1.07 21.23
N ALA A 197 -11.03 -1.15 21.13
CA ALA A 197 -11.72 -2.34 20.65
C ALA A 197 -11.39 -2.63 19.17
N CYS A 198 -11.39 -1.62 18.31
CA CYS A 198 -10.98 -1.77 16.90
C CYS A 198 -9.52 -2.22 16.79
N HIS A 199 -8.61 -1.55 17.51
CA HIS A 199 -7.20 -1.93 17.56
C HIS A 199 -7.01 -3.36 18.07
N GLY A 200 -7.74 -3.76 19.11
CA GLY A 200 -7.69 -5.11 19.67
C GLY A 200 -8.14 -6.18 18.68
N VAL A 201 -9.20 -5.93 17.90
CA VAL A 201 -9.62 -6.82 16.81
C VAL A 201 -8.52 -6.94 15.75
N ILE A 202 -7.96 -5.80 15.32
CA ILE A 202 -6.87 -5.78 14.35
C ILE A 202 -5.66 -6.55 14.87
N ALA A 203 -5.22 -6.29 16.10
CA ALA A 203 -4.04 -6.93 16.70
C ALA A 203 -4.22 -8.45 16.89
N ARG A 204 -5.46 -8.92 17.15
CA ARG A 204 -5.76 -10.36 17.26
C ARG A 204 -5.72 -11.07 15.91
N LEU A 205 -6.17 -10.41 14.85
CA LEU A 205 -6.25 -11.01 13.51
C LEU A 205 -4.95 -10.85 12.72
N ALA A 206 -4.30 -9.68 12.83
CA ALA A 206 -3.09 -9.29 12.14
C ALA A 206 -2.08 -8.67 13.13
N PRO A 207 -1.49 -9.45 14.04
CA PRO A 207 -0.58 -8.96 15.09
C PRO A 207 0.68 -8.27 14.56
N GLN A 208 1.06 -8.56 13.31
CA GLN A 208 2.16 -7.90 12.62
C GLN A 208 1.77 -6.57 11.99
N ALA A 209 0.48 -6.21 11.92
CA ALA A 209 0.04 -4.97 11.31
C ALA A 209 0.40 -3.77 12.20
N ARG A 210 0.90 -2.70 11.58
CA ARG A 210 1.17 -1.43 12.27
C ARG A 210 -0.01 -0.49 12.08
N ILE A 211 -0.48 0.06 13.19
CA ILE A 211 -1.61 0.98 13.19
C ILE A 211 -1.12 2.42 13.19
N VAL A 212 -1.74 3.26 12.35
CA VAL A 212 -1.58 4.73 12.35
C VAL A 212 -2.95 5.37 12.54
N ASP A 213 -3.19 5.95 13.70
CA ASP A 213 -4.40 6.75 13.88
C ASP A 213 -4.20 8.11 13.21
N VAL A 214 -5.00 8.39 12.18
CA VAL A 214 -5.04 9.70 11.53
C VAL A 214 -5.67 10.70 12.48
N THR A 215 -6.85 10.36 13.00
CA THR A 215 -7.53 11.07 14.09
C THR A 215 -8.76 10.28 14.52
N HIS A 216 -9.15 10.43 15.78
CA HIS A 216 -10.45 9.99 16.29
C HIS A 216 -11.32 11.15 16.73
N LEU A 217 -10.89 12.38 16.42
CA LEU A 217 -11.50 13.64 16.85
C LEU A 217 -12.23 14.33 15.70
N VAL A 218 -12.66 13.58 14.67
CA VAL A 218 -13.66 14.12 13.75
C VAL A 218 -14.91 14.44 14.57
N PRO A 219 -15.56 15.60 14.38
CA PRO A 219 -16.80 15.91 15.08
C PRO A 219 -17.84 14.81 14.84
N PRO A 220 -18.62 14.43 15.87
CA PRO A 220 -19.61 13.36 15.75
C PRO A 220 -20.53 13.55 14.54
N ALA A 221 -20.67 12.50 13.74
CA ALA A 221 -21.48 12.46 12.52
C ALA A 221 -21.06 13.42 11.38
N ASP A 222 -19.94 14.13 11.49
CA ASP A 222 -19.48 15.06 10.45
C ASP A 222 -18.69 14.33 9.34
N VAL A 223 -19.45 13.68 8.44
CA VAL A 223 -18.91 12.93 7.30
C VAL A 223 -18.07 13.82 6.37
N ARG A 224 -18.46 15.10 6.22
CA ARG A 224 -17.74 16.06 5.36
C ARG A 224 -16.35 16.37 5.92
N ARG A 225 -16.26 16.63 7.22
CA ARG A 225 -14.97 16.81 7.90
C ARG A 225 -14.13 15.54 7.84
N GLY A 226 -14.72 14.38 8.09
CA GLY A 226 -14.06 13.08 7.99
C GLY A 226 -13.45 12.84 6.60
N ALA A 227 -14.21 13.10 5.54
CA ALA A 227 -13.79 12.92 4.16
C ALA A 227 -12.62 13.84 3.81
N ALA A 228 -12.70 15.11 4.21
CA ALA A 228 -11.64 16.09 3.98
C ALA A 228 -10.35 15.73 4.73
N VAL A 229 -10.44 15.33 6.00
CA VAL A 229 -9.26 14.86 6.78
C VAL A 229 -8.62 13.67 6.10
N LEU A 230 -9.42 12.64 5.78
CA LEU A 230 -8.92 11.40 5.21
C LEU A 230 -8.24 11.67 3.86
N ALA A 231 -8.90 12.40 2.96
CA ALA A 231 -8.38 12.70 1.62
C ALA A 231 -7.06 13.50 1.65
N GLN A 232 -6.89 14.39 2.64
CA GLN A 232 -5.65 15.15 2.83
C GLN A 232 -4.54 14.33 3.49
N ALA A 233 -4.89 13.32 4.31
CA ALA A 233 -3.91 12.50 5.01
C ALA A 233 -3.36 11.34 4.17
N VAL A 234 -4.24 10.59 3.50
CA VAL A 234 -3.87 9.32 2.83
C VAL A 234 -2.72 9.42 1.81
N PRO A 235 -2.51 10.52 1.04
CA PRO A 235 -1.38 10.61 0.12
C PRO A 235 0.00 10.58 0.79
N HIS A 236 0.05 10.83 2.10
CA HIS A 236 1.27 10.88 2.91
C HIS A 236 1.44 9.64 3.80
N LEU A 237 0.44 8.76 3.85
CA LEU A 237 0.50 7.53 4.63
C LEU A 237 1.18 6.42 3.82
N PRO A 238 1.74 5.38 4.49
CA PRO A 238 2.18 4.19 3.80
C PRO A 238 1.03 3.52 3.05
N GLU A 239 1.33 2.91 1.90
CA GLU A 239 0.38 2.03 1.22
C GLU A 239 -0.07 0.93 2.19
N GLY A 240 -1.38 0.74 2.30
CA GLY A 240 -1.98 -0.15 3.28
C GLY A 240 -3.50 -0.12 3.20
N VAL A 241 -4.15 -0.40 4.34
CA VAL A 241 -5.60 -0.36 4.48
C VAL A 241 -6.02 0.83 5.32
N HIS A 242 -6.74 1.77 4.72
CA HIS A 242 -7.23 2.97 5.36
C HIS A 242 -8.68 2.76 5.81
N VAL A 243 -8.87 2.53 7.10
CA VAL A 243 -10.19 2.44 7.73
C VAL A 243 -10.67 3.83 8.08
N ALA A 244 -11.89 4.17 7.64
CA ALA A 244 -12.54 5.39 8.08
C ALA A 244 -13.98 5.12 8.51
N VAL A 245 -14.35 5.60 9.70
CA VAL A 245 -15.67 5.40 10.28
C VAL A 245 -16.16 6.68 10.93
N VAL A 246 -16.96 7.42 10.17
CA VAL A 246 -17.83 8.51 10.63
C VAL A 246 -19.20 8.16 10.09
N ASP A 247 -20.05 7.60 10.93
CA ASP A 247 -21.17 6.79 10.46
C ASP A 247 -22.48 7.04 11.24
N PRO A 248 -23.19 8.14 10.93
CA PRO A 248 -24.52 8.38 11.49
C PRO A 248 -25.55 7.34 11.05
N GLY A 249 -25.27 6.55 10.01
CA GLY A 249 -26.15 5.53 9.47
C GLY A 249 -25.86 4.11 9.97
N VAL A 250 -25.03 3.94 11.01
CA VAL A 250 -24.69 2.61 11.55
C VAL A 250 -25.95 1.80 11.89
N GLY A 251 -25.94 0.50 11.56
CA GLY A 251 -27.08 -0.40 11.82
C GLY A 251 -28.31 -0.19 10.93
N THR A 252 -28.24 0.70 9.93
CA THR A 252 -29.30 0.91 8.94
C THR A 252 -29.02 0.15 7.63
N ALA A 253 -29.76 0.47 6.56
CA ALA A 253 -29.58 -0.12 5.23
C ALA A 253 -28.33 0.39 4.47
N ARG A 254 -27.56 1.33 5.04
CA ARG A 254 -26.35 1.85 4.38
C ARG A 254 -25.28 0.76 4.24
N ARG A 255 -24.68 0.64 3.05
CA ARG A 255 -23.68 -0.39 2.75
C ARG A 255 -22.40 -0.19 3.56
N GLY A 256 -21.74 -1.27 3.96
CA GLY A 256 -20.31 -1.27 4.30
C GLY A 256 -19.53 -1.64 3.05
N VAL A 257 -18.46 -0.91 2.74
CA VAL A 257 -17.71 -1.13 1.49
C VAL A 257 -16.21 -1.18 1.73
N ALA A 258 -15.52 -1.90 0.84
CA ALA A 258 -14.09 -1.79 0.65
C ALA A 258 -13.77 -1.39 -0.80
N LEU A 259 -12.85 -0.45 -0.95
CA LEU A 259 -12.45 0.12 -2.24
C LEU A 259 -10.98 -0.20 -2.50
N ALA A 260 -10.66 -0.67 -3.70
CA ALA A 260 -9.30 -0.75 -4.19
C ALA A 260 -8.93 0.52 -4.96
N THR A 261 -7.69 0.96 -4.76
CA THR A 261 -7.08 2.08 -5.47
C THR A 261 -5.65 1.70 -5.90
N PRO A 262 -5.01 2.44 -6.81
CA PRO A 262 -3.62 2.20 -7.17
C PRO A 262 -2.62 2.28 -6.01
N ARG A 263 -2.95 3.00 -4.92
CA ARG A 263 -2.04 3.30 -3.80
C ARG A 263 -2.56 2.86 -2.43
N GLY A 264 -3.43 1.85 -2.40
CA GLY A 264 -3.95 1.30 -1.15
C GLY A 264 -5.42 0.88 -1.21
N LEU A 265 -5.93 0.45 -0.08
CA LEU A 265 -7.31 0.02 0.11
C LEU A 265 -8.02 0.95 1.10
N LEU A 266 -9.31 1.19 0.90
CA LEU A 266 -10.15 1.97 1.81
C LEU A 266 -11.28 1.07 2.34
N VAL A 267 -11.62 1.18 3.62
CA VAL A 267 -12.69 0.37 4.26
C VAL A 267 -13.54 1.27 5.14
N GLY A 268 -14.86 1.21 5.00
CA GLY A 268 -15.76 2.06 5.77
C GLY A 268 -17.21 2.07 5.27
N PRO A 269 -18.04 2.99 5.79
CA PRO A 269 -19.42 3.16 5.35
C PRO A 269 -19.49 3.80 3.96
N ASP A 270 -20.45 3.35 3.15
CA ASP A 270 -20.80 4.00 1.88
C ASP A 270 -21.76 5.16 2.13
N ASN A 271 -21.20 6.29 2.58
CA ASN A 271 -21.94 7.51 2.91
C ASN A 271 -21.26 8.78 2.38
N GLY A 272 -20.29 8.62 1.47
CA GLY A 272 -19.47 9.73 0.94
C GLY A 272 -18.13 9.92 1.64
N LEU A 273 -17.86 9.24 2.76
CA LEU A 273 -16.61 9.40 3.52
C LEU A 273 -15.35 9.02 2.75
N LEU A 274 -15.41 7.98 1.93
CA LEU A 274 -14.22 7.33 1.34
C LEU A 274 -13.83 7.86 -0.04
N VAL A 275 -14.77 8.46 -0.77
CA VAL A 275 -14.62 8.69 -2.22
C VAL A 275 -13.51 9.69 -2.51
N ASP A 276 -13.47 10.83 -1.81
CA ASP A 276 -12.43 11.85 -2.02
C ASP A 276 -11.03 11.31 -1.70
N ALA A 277 -10.92 10.43 -0.71
CA ALA A 277 -9.67 9.73 -0.40
C ALA A 277 -9.29 8.72 -1.49
N ALA A 278 -10.26 8.02 -2.07
CA ALA A 278 -10.01 7.12 -3.19
C ALA A 278 -9.51 7.87 -4.42
N GLU A 279 -10.11 9.01 -4.75
CA GLU A 279 -9.63 9.89 -5.84
C GLU A 279 -8.20 10.38 -5.56
N ALA A 280 -7.91 10.80 -4.32
CA ALA A 280 -6.57 11.21 -3.92
C ALA A 280 -5.54 10.07 -4.05
N LEU A 281 -5.96 8.81 -3.92
CA LEU A 281 -5.11 7.63 -4.10
C LEU A 281 -5.01 7.13 -5.55
N GLY A 282 -5.66 7.80 -6.51
CA GLY A 282 -5.60 7.47 -7.95
C GLY A 282 -6.88 6.87 -8.52
N GLY A 283 -8.00 6.99 -7.80
CA GLY A 283 -9.32 6.54 -8.23
C GLY A 283 -9.67 5.13 -7.76
N VAL A 284 -10.96 4.80 -7.84
CA VAL A 284 -11.49 3.48 -7.47
C VAL A 284 -11.32 2.51 -8.64
N SER A 285 -10.51 1.46 -8.46
CA SER A 285 -10.31 0.40 -9.45
C SER A 285 -11.26 -0.78 -9.26
N ALA A 286 -11.71 -1.02 -8.01
CA ALA A 286 -12.74 -1.99 -7.68
C ALA A 286 -13.42 -1.61 -6.36
N ALA A 287 -14.68 -2.02 -6.19
CA ALA A 287 -15.41 -1.87 -4.94
C ALA A 287 -16.20 -3.14 -4.64
N VAL A 288 -16.34 -3.47 -3.35
CA VAL A 288 -17.17 -4.59 -2.88
C VAL A 288 -18.02 -4.16 -1.69
N GLU A 289 -19.19 -4.77 -1.56
CA GLU A 289 -20.00 -4.68 -0.35
C GLU A 289 -19.52 -5.72 0.67
N LEU A 290 -19.49 -5.35 1.95
CA LEU A 290 -18.97 -6.18 3.03
C LEU A 290 -20.11 -6.97 3.69
N THR A 291 -20.54 -8.05 3.03
CA THR A 291 -21.71 -8.84 3.44
C THR A 291 -21.40 -10.28 3.80
N ASP A 292 -20.22 -10.80 3.46
CA ASP A 292 -19.88 -12.21 3.72
C ASP A 292 -19.54 -12.43 5.22
N PRO A 293 -20.38 -13.15 5.98
CA PRO A 293 -20.23 -13.30 7.43
C PRO A 293 -18.93 -14.00 7.83
N ASP A 294 -18.35 -14.85 6.98
CA ASP A 294 -17.09 -15.56 7.27
C ASP A 294 -15.90 -14.57 7.39
N TRP A 295 -16.06 -13.37 6.82
CA TRP A 295 -15.06 -12.32 6.76
C TRP A 295 -15.33 -11.16 7.72
N LEU A 296 -16.38 -11.25 8.54
CA LEU A 296 -16.72 -10.27 9.57
C LEU A 296 -16.34 -10.80 10.96
N ALA A 297 -16.83 -10.14 12.02
CA ALA A 297 -16.86 -10.69 13.36
C ALA A 297 -17.95 -11.77 13.50
N PRO A 298 -17.79 -12.75 14.42
CA PRO A 298 -18.79 -13.79 14.64
C PRO A 298 -20.18 -13.25 15.03
N GLU A 299 -20.21 -12.11 15.72
CA GLU A 299 -21.43 -11.39 16.06
C GLU A 299 -21.29 -9.94 15.60
N VAL A 300 -22.21 -9.48 14.76
CA VAL A 300 -22.24 -8.11 14.26
C VAL A 300 -23.28 -7.31 15.04
N SER A 301 -22.80 -6.38 15.87
CA SER A 301 -23.66 -5.48 16.62
C SER A 301 -24.26 -4.40 15.72
N ARG A 302 -25.47 -3.96 16.05
CA ARG A 302 -26.18 -2.91 15.29
C ARG A 302 -25.54 -1.52 15.41
N THR A 303 -24.75 -1.29 16.44
CA THR A 303 -24.25 0.06 16.78
C THR A 303 -22.74 0.20 16.65
N PHE A 304 -22.01 -0.87 16.28
CA PHE A 304 -20.55 -0.81 16.24
C PHE A 304 -19.91 -1.59 15.09
N HIS A 305 -20.33 -1.27 13.87
CA HIS A 305 -19.74 -1.83 12.64
C HIS A 305 -18.24 -1.52 12.49
N GLY A 306 -17.71 -0.47 13.13
CA GLY A 306 -16.26 -0.24 13.21
C GLY A 306 -15.48 -1.44 13.75
N ARG A 307 -15.95 -2.00 14.86
CA ARG A 307 -15.34 -3.17 15.52
C ARG A 307 -15.71 -4.47 14.80
N ASP A 308 -16.96 -4.60 14.39
CA ASP A 308 -17.51 -5.90 13.97
C ASP A 308 -17.39 -6.17 12.47
N VAL A 309 -17.27 -5.12 11.65
CA VAL A 309 -17.21 -5.22 10.19
C VAL A 309 -15.89 -4.66 9.68
N PHE A 310 -15.59 -3.39 9.97
CA PHE A 310 -14.51 -2.69 9.29
C PHE A 310 -13.12 -3.08 9.80
N ALA A 311 -12.90 -3.14 11.12
CA ALA A 311 -11.65 -3.61 11.71
C ALA A 311 -11.24 -5.03 11.27
N PRO A 312 -12.12 -6.06 11.31
CA PRO A 312 -11.76 -7.41 10.89
C PRO A 312 -11.51 -7.51 9.39
N VAL A 313 -12.29 -6.81 8.57
CA VAL A 313 -12.06 -6.71 7.12
C VAL A 313 -10.70 -6.09 6.84
N ALA A 314 -10.37 -4.97 7.49
CA ALA A 314 -9.11 -4.29 7.28
C ALA A 314 -7.90 -5.14 7.68
N ALA A 315 -8.00 -5.86 8.81
CA ALA A 315 -6.97 -6.80 9.23
C ALA A 315 -6.76 -7.90 8.19
N ARG A 316 -7.84 -8.51 7.67
CA ARG A 316 -7.74 -9.57 6.66
C ARG A 316 -7.21 -9.07 5.32
N LEU A 317 -7.62 -7.88 4.88
CA LEU A 317 -7.07 -7.21 3.69
C LEU A 317 -5.57 -6.91 3.85
N ALA A 318 -5.16 -6.43 5.02
CA ALA A 318 -3.74 -6.20 5.35
C ALA A 318 -2.89 -7.47 5.32
N LEU A 319 -3.51 -8.65 5.52
CA LEU A 319 -2.88 -9.96 5.37
C LEU A 319 -2.88 -10.50 3.92
N GLY A 320 -3.42 -9.75 2.97
CA GLY A 320 -3.48 -10.13 1.56
C GLY A 320 -4.73 -10.92 1.17
N ALA A 321 -5.79 -10.91 1.98
CA ALA A 321 -7.06 -11.50 1.57
C ALA A 321 -7.59 -10.84 0.28
N PRO A 322 -8.02 -11.61 -0.73
CA PRO A 322 -8.53 -11.02 -1.97
C PRO A 322 -9.80 -10.21 -1.73
N LEU A 323 -9.86 -8.98 -2.26
CA LEU A 323 -11.00 -8.06 -2.08
C LEU A 323 -12.36 -8.71 -2.45
N ALA A 324 -12.39 -9.52 -3.51
CA ALA A 324 -13.61 -10.19 -3.98
C ALA A 324 -14.21 -11.22 -3.00
N ARG A 325 -13.51 -11.57 -1.91
CA ARG A 325 -13.99 -12.53 -0.91
C ARG A 325 -14.93 -11.93 0.13
N PHE A 326 -14.98 -10.60 0.24
CA PHE A 326 -15.73 -9.94 1.31
C PHE A 326 -17.23 -9.74 0.99
N GLY A 327 -17.62 -9.92 -0.27
CA GLY A 327 -19.01 -9.86 -0.71
C GLY A 327 -19.13 -9.44 -2.19
N PRO A 328 -20.33 -9.07 -2.64
CA PRO A 328 -20.61 -8.78 -4.04
C PRO A 328 -19.89 -7.52 -4.51
N ALA A 329 -19.54 -7.49 -5.80
CA ALA A 329 -18.97 -6.31 -6.43
C ALA A 329 -19.98 -5.15 -6.42
N VAL A 330 -19.46 -3.95 -6.14
CA VAL A 330 -20.21 -2.69 -6.18
C VAL A 330 -19.73 -1.90 -7.38
N ASP A 331 -20.67 -1.37 -8.16
CA ASP A 331 -20.35 -0.40 -9.22
C ASP A 331 -19.77 0.87 -8.57
N PRO A 332 -18.52 1.28 -8.87
CA PRO A 332 -17.94 2.52 -8.35
C PRO A 332 -18.77 3.77 -8.66
N GLY A 333 -19.54 3.77 -9.76
CA GLY A 333 -20.45 4.86 -10.11
C GLY A 333 -21.65 4.99 -9.17
N SER A 334 -21.99 3.93 -8.44
CA SER A 334 -23.10 3.88 -7.47
C SER A 334 -22.71 4.30 -6.05
N LEU A 335 -21.42 4.58 -5.79
CA LEU A 335 -20.96 5.00 -4.46
C LEU A 335 -21.55 6.36 -4.09
N VAL A 336 -21.91 6.53 -2.82
CA VAL A 336 -22.44 7.80 -2.31
C VAL A 336 -21.35 8.86 -2.40
N ARG A 337 -21.67 10.04 -2.94
CA ARG A 337 -20.77 11.19 -3.03
C ARG A 337 -21.33 12.35 -2.22
N LEU A 338 -20.45 13.08 -1.52
CA LEU A 338 -20.85 14.29 -0.81
C LEU A 338 -21.17 15.42 -1.81
N PRO A 339 -22.07 16.36 -1.45
CA PRO A 339 -22.35 17.52 -2.30
C PRO A 339 -21.08 18.34 -2.53
N THR A 340 -20.82 18.69 -3.80
CA THR A 340 -19.71 19.56 -4.18
C THR A 340 -19.78 20.89 -3.42
N PRO A 341 -18.71 21.29 -2.71
CA PRO A 341 -18.67 22.57 -2.00
C PRO A 341 -18.84 23.77 -2.95
N VAL A 342 -19.39 24.87 -2.44
CA VAL A 342 -19.59 26.08 -3.24
C VAL A 342 -18.27 26.83 -3.46
N LEU A 343 -18.00 27.18 -4.73
CA LEU A 343 -16.94 28.10 -5.13
C LEU A 343 -17.47 28.99 -6.27
N ARG A 344 -17.40 30.31 -6.09
CA ARG A 344 -17.81 31.32 -7.07
C ARG A 344 -16.66 32.28 -7.33
N ARG A 345 -16.25 32.40 -8.59
CA ARG A 345 -15.29 33.42 -9.02
C ARG A 345 -16.02 34.73 -9.27
N GLU A 346 -15.41 35.83 -8.86
CA GLU A 346 -15.92 37.20 -8.98
C GLU A 346 -14.87 38.09 -9.66
N ALA A 347 -15.25 39.31 -10.04
CA ALA A 347 -14.36 40.21 -10.79
C ALA A 347 -13.11 40.65 -9.99
N ASP A 348 -13.28 40.81 -8.68
CA ASP A 348 -12.28 41.28 -7.72
C ASP A 348 -11.82 40.16 -6.76
N GLY A 349 -12.25 38.91 -6.95
CA GLY A 349 -11.90 37.81 -6.04
C GLY A 349 -12.74 36.56 -6.19
N PHE A 350 -13.09 35.94 -5.08
CA PHE A 350 -13.93 34.75 -5.04
C PHE A 350 -14.67 34.60 -3.72
N ALA A 351 -15.79 33.89 -3.74
CA ALA A 351 -16.49 33.39 -2.57
C ALA A 351 -16.43 31.86 -2.54
N ALA A 352 -16.04 31.30 -1.40
CA ALA A 352 -15.87 29.87 -1.24
C ALA A 352 -16.43 29.39 0.09
N GLU A 353 -16.97 28.18 0.09
CA GLU A 353 -17.42 27.49 1.30
C GLU A 353 -16.25 27.20 2.23
N VAL A 354 -16.45 27.38 3.54
CA VAL A 354 -15.54 26.91 4.57
C VAL A 354 -15.60 25.38 4.59
N LEU A 355 -14.51 24.72 4.21
CA LEU A 355 -14.43 23.26 4.22
C LEU A 355 -14.22 22.72 5.62
N THR A 356 -13.16 23.22 6.27
CA THR A 356 -12.76 22.73 7.58
C THR A 356 -12.14 23.87 8.39
N VAL A 357 -12.23 23.73 9.71
CA VAL A 357 -11.46 24.53 10.65
C VAL A 357 -10.47 23.59 11.33
N ASP A 358 -9.19 23.94 11.30
CA ASP A 358 -8.16 23.13 11.96
C ASP A 358 -8.13 23.36 13.48
N HIS A 359 -7.30 22.60 14.19
CA HIS A 359 -7.17 22.73 15.64
C HIS A 359 -6.71 24.14 16.08
N PHE A 360 -5.88 24.79 15.26
CA PHE A 360 -5.36 26.14 15.51
C PHE A 360 -6.42 27.23 15.24
N GLY A 361 -7.57 26.88 14.67
CA GLY A 361 -8.62 27.82 14.31
C GLY A 361 -8.40 28.49 12.95
N ASN A 362 -7.55 27.93 12.10
CA ASN A 362 -7.43 28.37 10.72
C ASN A 362 -8.62 27.87 9.90
N VAL A 363 -9.14 28.73 9.02
CA VAL A 363 -10.33 28.48 8.21
C VAL A 363 -9.88 28.09 6.81
N GLN A 364 -9.99 26.81 6.45
CA GLN A 364 -9.68 26.31 5.12
C GLN A 364 -10.92 26.43 4.22
N LEU A 365 -10.73 26.98 3.02
CA LEU A 365 -11.81 27.22 2.05
C LEU A 365 -11.82 26.19 0.93
N ALA A 366 -12.97 26.04 0.29
CA ALA A 366 -13.19 25.24 -0.91
C ALA A 366 -12.61 25.89 -2.19
N ALA A 367 -11.48 26.57 -2.04
CA ALA A 367 -10.79 27.29 -3.10
C ALA A 367 -9.37 26.72 -3.24
N PRO A 368 -8.90 26.40 -4.47
CA PRO A 368 -7.50 26.08 -4.68
C PRO A 368 -6.62 27.32 -4.45
N GLY A 369 -5.43 27.11 -3.89
CA GLY A 369 -4.49 28.19 -3.54
C GLY A 369 -4.10 29.08 -4.72
N GLU A 370 -4.15 28.55 -5.94
CA GLU A 370 -3.91 29.27 -7.20
C GLU A 370 -4.85 30.47 -7.41
N LEU A 371 -6.02 30.48 -6.76
CA LEU A 371 -6.92 31.64 -6.82
C LEU A 371 -6.37 32.89 -6.11
N LEU A 372 -5.34 32.74 -5.27
CA LEU A 372 -4.70 33.86 -4.60
C LEU A 372 -3.69 34.58 -5.51
N THR A 373 -3.12 33.91 -6.50
CA THR A 373 -2.08 34.47 -7.37
C THR A 373 -2.43 35.83 -8.02
N PRO A 374 -3.64 36.05 -8.56
CA PRO A 374 -4.00 37.35 -9.14
C PRO A 374 -4.34 38.44 -8.10
N LEU A 375 -4.45 38.09 -6.82
CA LEU A 375 -4.87 39.04 -5.78
C LEU A 375 -3.69 39.88 -5.27
N PRO A 376 -3.93 41.16 -4.94
CA PRO A 376 -2.91 42.05 -4.40
C PRO A 376 -2.43 41.61 -3.01
N ALA A 377 -1.34 42.21 -2.53
CA ALA A 377 -0.75 41.92 -1.21
C ALA A 377 -1.71 42.22 -0.03
N ARG A 378 -2.73 43.05 -0.25
CA ARG A 378 -3.78 43.36 0.74
C ARG A 378 -5.12 42.95 0.16
N VAL A 379 -5.82 42.10 0.89
CA VAL A 379 -7.14 41.59 0.52
C VAL A 379 -8.14 41.88 1.63
N ARG A 380 -9.41 41.70 1.33
CA ARG A 380 -10.50 41.72 2.31
C ARG A 380 -11.14 40.36 2.42
N VAL A 381 -11.39 39.95 3.67
CA VAL A 381 -12.03 38.69 4.02
C VAL A 381 -13.31 38.97 4.78
N GLY A 382 -14.44 38.46 4.29
CA GLY A 382 -15.74 38.70 4.90
C GLY A 382 -16.79 37.68 4.47
N PRO A 383 -18.03 37.80 4.96
CA PRO A 383 -19.11 36.88 4.59
C PRO A 383 -19.41 36.91 3.09
N GLY A 384 -19.76 35.75 2.53
CA GLY A 384 -20.01 35.54 1.10
C GLY A 384 -21.30 36.14 0.54
N ALA A 385 -22.17 36.70 1.39
CA ALA A 385 -23.39 37.39 1.01
C ALA A 385 -23.51 38.70 1.78
N GLY A 386 -23.43 39.83 1.08
CA GLY A 386 -23.75 41.15 1.62
C GLY A 386 -22.69 42.22 1.42
N SER A 387 -23.12 43.48 1.52
CA SER A 387 -22.32 44.71 1.43
C SER A 387 -21.53 45.02 2.72
N ALA A 388 -21.38 44.07 3.63
CA ALA A 388 -20.61 44.26 4.85
C ALA A 388 -19.11 44.35 4.49
N PRO A 389 -18.38 45.38 4.94
CA PRO A 389 -16.97 45.51 4.63
C PRO A 389 -16.21 44.34 5.25
N GLY A 390 -15.55 43.55 4.41
CA GLY A 390 -14.63 42.50 4.87
C GLY A 390 -13.49 43.09 5.70
N ARG A 391 -12.95 42.27 6.61
CA ARG A 391 -11.76 42.61 7.40
C ARG A 391 -10.54 42.64 6.48
N GLU A 392 -9.63 43.59 6.71
CA GLU A 392 -8.35 43.60 6.00
C GLU A 392 -7.51 42.39 6.41
N ALA A 393 -6.86 41.78 5.42
CA ALA A 393 -5.94 40.68 5.58
C ALA A 393 -4.73 40.85 4.65
N VAL A 394 -3.60 40.30 5.08
CA VAL A 394 -2.41 40.19 4.24
C VAL A 394 -2.54 38.96 3.36
N HIS A 395 -2.39 39.12 2.04
CA HIS A 395 -2.12 37.99 1.17
C HIS A 395 -0.63 37.64 1.34
N GLY A 396 -0.39 36.55 2.07
CA GLY A 396 0.95 36.13 2.49
C GLY A 396 1.26 34.69 2.12
N ARG A 397 2.48 34.27 2.45
CA ARG A 397 2.96 32.89 2.32
C ARG A 397 2.81 32.11 3.62
N THR A 398 2.90 32.80 4.76
CA THR A 398 2.82 32.17 6.08
C THR A 398 2.31 33.15 7.15
N PHE A 399 2.03 32.63 8.35
CA PHE A 399 1.45 33.38 9.47
C PHE A 399 2.19 34.67 9.81
N GLY A 400 3.52 34.65 9.78
CA GLY A 400 4.38 35.79 10.13
C GLY A 400 4.37 36.95 9.13
N ASP A 401 3.76 36.80 7.95
CA ASP A 401 3.65 37.89 6.97
C ASP A 401 2.60 38.94 7.38
N ALA A 402 1.66 38.57 8.26
CA ALA A 402 0.73 39.52 8.89
C ALA A 402 1.29 40.03 10.23
N PRO A 403 0.96 41.26 10.66
CA PRO A 403 1.29 41.72 12.01
C PRO A 403 0.62 40.82 13.06
N PRO A 404 1.16 40.72 14.30
CA PRO A 404 0.50 39.97 15.38
C PRO A 404 -0.97 40.36 15.56
N GLY A 405 -1.85 39.36 15.61
CA GLY A 405 -3.32 39.54 15.65
C GLY A 405 -3.97 39.88 14.29
N GLY A 406 -3.18 40.09 13.24
CA GLY A 406 -3.65 40.36 11.89
C GLY A 406 -4.05 39.09 11.13
N LEU A 407 -5.00 39.24 10.20
CA LEU A 407 -5.41 38.16 9.29
C LEU A 407 -4.37 37.95 8.19
N VAL A 408 -4.13 36.69 7.85
CA VAL A 408 -3.38 36.27 6.67
C VAL A 408 -4.23 35.33 5.83
N VAL A 409 -4.25 35.56 4.52
CA VAL A 409 -4.77 34.63 3.52
C VAL A 409 -3.59 34.04 2.78
N HIS A 410 -3.49 32.72 2.75
CA HIS A 410 -2.37 31.99 2.14
C HIS A 410 -2.85 30.67 1.55
N ALA A 411 -2.00 30.04 0.74
CA ALA A 411 -2.18 28.64 0.36
C ALA A 411 -1.61 27.75 1.48
N ASP A 412 -2.43 26.84 2.00
CA ASP A 412 -2.01 25.88 3.02
C ASP A 412 -1.26 24.68 2.43
N SER A 413 -0.82 23.76 3.29
CA SER A 413 -0.09 22.55 2.88
C SER A 413 -0.93 21.55 2.08
N ALA A 414 -2.27 21.70 2.06
CA ALA A 414 -3.16 20.92 1.21
C ALA A 414 -3.40 21.61 -0.16
N GLY A 415 -2.71 22.72 -0.43
CA GLY A 415 -2.87 23.49 -1.66
C GLY A 415 -4.19 24.25 -1.74
N ARG A 416 -4.86 24.46 -0.61
CA ARG A 416 -6.13 25.20 -0.52
C ARG A 416 -5.93 26.58 0.06
N VAL A 417 -6.85 27.48 -0.23
CA VAL A 417 -6.88 28.79 0.43
C VAL A 417 -7.22 28.59 1.90
N ALA A 418 -6.40 29.14 2.78
CA ALA A 418 -6.64 29.18 4.22
C ALA A 418 -6.54 30.61 4.74
N VAL A 419 -7.44 30.93 5.67
CA VAL A 419 -7.43 32.17 6.42
C VAL A 419 -7.00 31.89 7.86
N ALA A 420 -5.95 32.56 8.30
CA ALA A 420 -5.35 32.41 9.62
C ALA A 420 -5.18 33.77 10.30
N VAL A 421 -4.92 33.76 11.61
CA VAL A 421 -4.55 34.95 12.37
C VAL A 421 -3.15 34.73 12.93
N ASN A 422 -2.24 35.68 12.75
CA ASN A 422 -0.90 35.58 13.32
C ASN A 422 -0.98 35.57 14.86
N GLY A 423 -0.71 34.43 15.49
CA GLY A 423 -0.82 34.24 16.93
C GLY A 423 -2.26 34.21 17.47
N GLY A 424 -3.24 33.88 16.63
CA GLY A 424 -4.66 33.82 17.03
C GLY A 424 -5.48 32.81 16.23
N ARG A 425 -6.80 32.86 16.41
CA ARG A 425 -7.76 31.94 15.78
C ARG A 425 -8.64 32.70 14.78
N ALA A 426 -8.56 32.34 13.51
CA ALA A 426 -9.34 33.02 12.46
C ALA A 426 -10.84 32.71 12.56
N VAL A 427 -11.18 31.48 12.96
CA VAL A 427 -12.56 31.04 13.18
C VAL A 427 -13.31 31.94 14.18
N ASP A 428 -12.64 32.37 15.26
CA ASP A 428 -13.25 33.22 16.29
C ASP A 428 -13.39 34.67 15.79
N LEU A 429 -12.37 35.18 15.09
CA LEU A 429 -12.36 36.55 14.57
C LEU A 429 -13.39 36.76 13.44
N LEU A 430 -13.56 35.75 12.61
CA LEU A 430 -14.49 35.75 11.48
C LEU A 430 -15.89 35.27 11.87
N ALA A 431 -16.03 34.57 13.01
CA ALA A 431 -17.28 33.99 13.49
C ALA A 431 -17.95 33.09 12.43
N VAL A 432 -17.15 32.17 11.85
CA VAL A 432 -17.61 31.25 10.79
C VAL A 432 -17.53 29.80 11.23
N ALA A 433 -18.32 28.95 10.58
CA ALA A 433 -18.33 27.50 10.73
C ALA A 433 -18.16 26.80 9.37
N PRO A 434 -17.80 25.51 9.34
CA PRO A 434 -17.88 24.70 8.12
C PRO A 434 -19.25 24.81 7.45
N GLY A 435 -19.26 24.99 6.13
CA GLY A 435 -20.46 25.24 5.33
C GLY A 435 -20.78 26.72 5.08
N ASP A 436 -20.24 27.65 5.88
CA ASP A 436 -20.42 29.09 5.63
C ASP A 436 -19.69 29.53 4.36
N LEU A 437 -20.20 30.56 3.69
CA LEU A 437 -19.50 31.19 2.57
C LEU A 437 -18.61 32.33 3.06
N LEU A 438 -17.35 32.30 2.67
CA LEU A 438 -16.37 33.35 2.91
C LEU A 438 -15.88 33.93 1.59
N ARG A 439 -15.92 35.26 1.47
CA ARG A 439 -15.43 36.02 0.33
C ARG A 439 -14.01 36.51 0.61
N VAL A 440 -13.13 36.31 -0.37
CA VAL A 440 -11.78 36.88 -0.44
C VAL A 440 -11.70 37.74 -1.68
N ALA A 441 -11.42 39.04 -1.51
CA ALA A 441 -11.39 39.99 -2.63
C ALA A 441 -10.25 41.01 -2.51
N ALA A 442 -9.84 41.57 -3.64
CA ALA A 442 -8.99 42.75 -3.71
C ALA A 442 -9.64 43.90 -2.91
N GLY A 443 -8.82 44.60 -2.11
CA GLY A 443 -9.27 45.59 -1.13
C GLY A 443 -9.97 46.82 -1.69
#